data_AF-A0A7X2TEK3-F1
#
_entry.id   AF-A0A7X2TEK3-F1
#
_cell.length_a   1.000
_cell.length_b   1.000
_cell.length_c   1.000
_cell.angle_alpha   90.00
_cell.angle_beta   90.00
_cell.angle_gamma   90.00
#
_symmetry.space_group_name_H-M   'P 1'
#
loop_
_entity.id
_entity.type
_entity.pdbx_description
1 polymer ?
#
loop_
_entity_poly.entity_id
_entity_poly.type
_entity_poly.pdbx_seq_one_letter_code
_entity_poly.pdbx_strand_id
1 'polypeptide(L)' 'MRGVAGSKHWAQDIIYRVLMDGKVHSFDEILCEITEIEHLRMTRCNLSCVLTRLKQKRGDIIQVREGYFQLDTKHYSI' A
#
# COMPACT_ATOMS: atom_id res chain seq x y z
N MET A 1 11.92 23.98 7.37
CA MET A 1 11.39 22.86 6.56
C MET A 1 12.43 21.74 6.50
N ARG A 2 12.22 20.62 7.19
CA ARG A 2 13.05 19.41 7.05
C ARG A 2 12.15 18.27 6.59
N GLY A 3 12.06 18.07 5.28
CA GLY A 3 11.40 16.90 4.71
C GLY A 3 12.29 15.68 4.95
N VAL A 4 11.81 14.73 5.74
CA VAL A 4 12.46 13.44 5.95
C VAL A 4 12.40 12.68 4.62
N ALA A 5 13.49 12.70 3.85
CA ALA A 5 13.57 12.04 2.55
C ALA A 5 13.48 10.50 2.64
N GLY A 6 13.62 9.93 3.84
CA GLY A 6 13.46 8.49 4.07
C GLY A 6 12.02 8.03 4.33
N SER A 7 11.09 8.94 4.70
CA SER A 7 9.78 8.52 5.22
C SER A 7 8.71 8.24 4.15
N LYS A 8 8.97 8.58 2.88
CA LYS A 8 7.99 8.38 1.80
C LYS A 8 8.16 7.08 1.04
N HIS A 9 9.36 6.49 1.02
CA HIS A 9 9.63 5.25 0.29
C HIS A 9 9.22 4.02 1.10
N TRP A 10 9.50 3.98 2.41
CA TRP A 10 9.17 2.81 3.24
C TRP A 10 7.67 2.45 3.19
N ALA A 11 6.79 3.45 3.24
CA ALA A 11 5.35 3.21 3.22
C ALA A 11 4.88 2.64 1.87
N GLN A 12 5.60 2.93 0.78
CA GLN A 12 5.31 2.32 -0.53
C GLN A 12 5.82 0.88 -0.55
N ASP A 13 7.07 0.66 -0.17
CA ASP A 13 7.72 -0.66 -0.21
C ASP A 13 6.98 -1.69 0.66
N ILE A 14 6.37 -1.25 1.75
CA ILE A 14 5.54 -2.10 2.61
C ILE A 14 4.21 -2.44 1.95
N ILE A 15 3.51 -1.46 1.37
CA ILE A 15 2.23 -1.70 0.68
C ILE A 15 2.45 -2.67 -0.49
N TYR A 16 3.54 -2.50 -1.24
CA TYR A 16 3.88 -3.42 -2.32
C TYR A 16 4.21 -4.82 -1.80
N ARG A 17 4.87 -4.96 -0.64
CA ARG A 17 5.11 -6.26 -0.01
C ARG A 17 3.81 -6.97 0.39
N VAL A 18 2.90 -6.25 1.06
CA VAL A 18 1.57 -6.75 1.45
C VAL A 18 0.77 -7.23 0.23
N LEU A 19 0.77 -6.42 -0.84
CA LEU A 19 -0.02 -6.72 -2.04
C LEU A 19 0.72 -7.57 -3.09
N MET A 20 1.95 -8.02 -2.82
CA MET A 20 2.80 -8.68 -3.82
C MET A 20 2.21 -10.00 -4.33
N ASP A 21 1.37 -10.67 -3.53
CA ASP A 21 0.72 -11.92 -3.91
C ASP A 21 -0.32 -11.75 -5.04
N GLY A 22 -0.60 -10.50 -5.44
CA GLY A 22 -1.51 -10.16 -6.51
C GLY A 22 -2.96 -10.50 -6.19
N LYS A 23 -3.31 -10.78 -4.93
CA LYS A 23 -4.69 -11.01 -4.51
C LYS A 23 -5.38 -9.70 -4.15
N VAL A 24 -6.68 -9.80 -3.97
CA VAL A 24 -7.50 -8.70 -3.49
C VAL A 24 -7.45 -8.72 -1.96
N HIS A 25 -7.01 -7.61 -1.37
CA HIS A 25 -6.95 -7.39 0.06
C HIS A 25 -7.90 -6.26 0.45
N SER A 26 -8.58 -6.42 1.57
CA SER A 26 -9.36 -5.35 2.18
C SER A 26 -8.45 -4.33 2.87
N PHE A 27 -8.98 -3.12 3.06
CA PHE A 27 -8.28 -2.05 3.76
C PHE A 27 -7.84 -2.47 5.17
N ASP A 28 -8.69 -3.23 5.87
CA ASP A 28 -8.42 -3.68 7.23
C ASP A 28 -7.35 -4.77 7.26
N GLU A 29 -7.34 -5.68 6.28
CA GLU A 29 -6.25 -6.68 6.11
C GLU A 29 -4.91 -5.98 5.87
N ILE A 30 -4.87 -5.01 4.96
CA ILE A 30 -3.65 -4.24 4.67
C ILE A 30 -3.16 -3.51 5.94
N LEU A 31 -4.07 -2.88 6.69
CA LEU A 31 -3.73 -2.20 7.92
C LEU A 31 -3.19 -3.17 8.99
N CYS A 32 -3.82 -4.34 9.11
CA CYS A 32 -3.43 -5.38 10.04
C CYS A 32 -2.02 -5.89 9.71
N GLU A 33 -1.79 -6.26 8.45
CA GLU A 33 -0.48 -6.75 7.99
C GLU A 33 0.63 -5.71 8.21
N ILE A 34 0.38 -4.43 7.92
CA ILE A 34 1.36 -3.36 8.21
C ILE A 34 1.68 -3.26 9.70
N THR A 35 0.65 -3.40 10.54
CA THR A 35 0.78 -3.25 11.99
C THR A 35 1.49 -4.46 12.61
N GLU A 36 1.19 -5.66 12.12
CA GLU A 36 1.71 -6.93 12.65
C GLU A 36 3.07 -7.29 12.07
N ILE A 37 3.23 -7.24 10.75
CA ILE A 37 4.42 -7.72 10.04
C ILE A 37 5.55 -6.69 10.12
N GLU A 38 5.22 -5.42 9.90
CA GLU A 38 6.24 -4.36 9.82
C GLU A 38 6.36 -3.57 11.13
N HIS A 39 5.60 -3.95 12.17
CA HIS A 39 5.57 -3.31 13.49
C HIS A 39 5.38 -1.79 13.44
N LEU A 40 4.71 -1.30 12.39
CA LEU A 40 4.55 0.12 12.13
C LEU A 40 3.17 0.58 12.56
N ARG A 41 3.13 1.52 13.50
CA ARG A 41 1.88 2.20 13.88
C ARG A 41 1.44 3.14 12.76
N MET A 42 0.71 2.59 11.81
CA MET A 42 0.03 3.35 10.76
C MET A 42 -1.41 3.64 11.18
N THR A 43 -1.87 4.87 10.96
CA THR A 43 -3.28 5.21 11.14
C THR A 43 -4.07 4.89 9.88
N ARG A 44 -5.39 4.67 10.01
CA ARG A 44 -6.30 4.52 8.87
C ARG A 44 -6.17 5.70 7.89
N CYS A 45 -6.05 6.93 8.40
CA CYS A 45 -5.89 8.11 7.55
C CYS A 45 -4.59 8.06 6.73
N ASN A 46 -3.47 7.68 7.36
CA ASN A 46 -2.19 7.58 6.67
C ASN A 46 -2.24 6.50 5.58
N LEU A 47 -2.80 5.32 5.89
CA LEU A 47 -2.95 4.24 4.92
C LEU A 47 -3.81 4.67 3.72
N SER A 48 -4.95 5.32 3.98
CA SER A 48 -5.83 5.84 2.93
C SER A 48 -5.12 6.84 2.01
N CYS A 49 -4.34 7.76 2.59
CA CYS A 49 -3.52 8.70 1.81
C CYS A 49 -2.47 8.00 0.96
N VAL A 50 -1.80 6.98 1.49
CA VAL A 50 -0.76 6.22 0.77
C VAL A 50 -1.38 5.44 -0.39
N LEU A 51 -2.47 4.69 -0.16
CA LEU A 51 -3.17 3.91 -1.18
C LEU A 51 -3.71 4.81 -2.29
N THR A 52 -4.34 5.94 -1.94
CA THR A 52 -4.83 6.92 -2.92
C THR A 52 -3.70 7.45 -3.79
N ARG A 53 -2.56 7.78 -3.16
CA ARG A 53 -1.39 8.31 -3.88
C ARG A 53 -0.76 7.26 -4.78
N LEU A 54 -0.66 6.01 -4.34
CA LEU A 54 -0.09 4.91 -5.14
C LEU A 54 -0.96 4.62 -6.36
N LYS A 55 -2.29 4.53 -6.16
CA LYS A 55 -3.29 4.42 -7.23
C LYS A 55 -3.12 5.52 -8.29
N GLN A 56 -2.93 6.77 -7.87
CA GLN A 56 -2.77 7.90 -8.78
C GLN A 56 -1.40 7.96 -9.48
N LYS A 57 -0.32 7.58 -8.78
CA LYS A 57 1.05 7.84 -9.26
C LYS A 57 1.56 6.76 -10.21
N ARG A 58 1.25 5.48 -9.95
CA ARG A 58 1.79 4.35 -10.71
C ARG A 58 0.72 3.56 -11.47
N GLY A 59 -0.54 3.66 -11.04
CA GLY A 59 -1.65 2.93 -11.68
C GLY A 59 -1.61 1.41 -11.46
N ASP A 60 -0.62 0.90 -10.74
CA ASP A 60 -0.43 -0.52 -10.44
C ASP A 60 -1.24 -0.98 -9.23
N ILE A 61 -1.61 -0.09 -8.30
CA ILE A 61 -2.59 -0.42 -7.26
C ILE A 61 -4.00 -0.12 -7.77
N ILE A 62 -4.76 -1.18 -7.99
CA ILE A 62 -6.14 -1.14 -8.45
C ILE A 62 -7.07 -1.26 -7.25
N GLN A 63 -8.09 -0.41 -7.22
CA GLN A 63 -9.20 -0.56 -6.27
C GLN A 63 -10.34 -1.27 -6.97
N VAL A 64 -10.57 -2.54 -6.63
CA VAL A 64 -11.56 -3.40 -7.30
C VAL A 64 -12.99 -3.03 -6.86
N ARG A 65 -13.15 -2.66 -5.59
CA ARG A 65 -14.39 -2.13 -4.99
C ARG A 65 -14.05 -1.26 -3.77
N GLU A 66 -15.05 -0.59 -3.20
CA GLU A 66 -14.83 0.27 -2.03
C GLU A 66 -14.15 -0.49 -0.88
N GLY A 67 -12.97 -0.02 -0.47
CA GLY A 67 -12.19 -0.65 0.59
C GLY A 67 -11.40 -1.91 0.20
N TYR A 68 -11.35 -2.31 -1.08
CA TYR A 68 -10.59 -3.49 -1.53
C TYR A 68 -9.59 -3.13 -2.63
N PHE A 69 -8.35 -3.56 -2.45
CA PHE A 69 -7.19 -3.19 -3.26
C PHE A 69 -6.44 -4.43 -3.73
N GLN A 70 -5.82 -4.32 -4.89
CA GLN A 70 -5.00 -5.35 -5.51
C GLN A 70 -3.81 -4.68 -6.21
N LEU A 71 -2.66 -5.35 -6.21
CA LEU A 71 -1.54 -4.97 -7.07
C LEU A 71 -1.70 -5.64 -8.44
N ASP A 72 -1.69 -4.84 -9.50
CA ASP A 72 -1.61 -5.32 -10.88
C ASP A 72 -0.19 -5.81 -11.18
N THR A 73 0.01 -7.11 -10.99
CA THR A 73 1.29 -7.79 -11.21
C THR A 73 1.64 -7.93 -12.69
N LYS A 74 0.76 -7.55 -13.63
CA LYS A 74 1.05 -7.63 -15.09
C LYS A 74 2.27 -6.82 -15.51
N HIS A 75 2.64 -5.79 -14.74
CA HIS A 75 3.83 -4.98 -14.98
C HIS A 75 5.12 -5.58 -14.39
N TYR A 76 5.02 -6.67 -13.60
CA TYR A 76 6.12 -7.28 -12.86
C TYR A 76 6.35 -8.75 -13.24
N SER A 77 5.68 -9.25 -14.28
CA SER A 77 5.98 -10.55 -14.89
C SER A 77 7.35 -10.49 -15.58
N ILE A 78 8.36 -11.05 -14.90
CA ILE A 78 9.67 -11.37 -15.47
C ILE A 78 9.57 -12.68 -16.25
#